data_AF-A0A943BCI1-F1
#
_entry.id   AF-A0A943BCI1-F1
#
_cell.length_a   1.000
_cell.length_b   1.000
_cell.length_c   1.000
_cell.angle_alpha   90.00
_cell.angle_beta   90.00
_cell.angle_gamma   90.00
#
_symmetry.space_group_name_H-M   'P 1'
#
loop_
_entity.id
_entity.type
_entity.pdbx_description
1 polymer ?
#
loop_
_entity_poly.entity_id
_entity_poly.type
_entity_poly.pdbx_seq_one_letter_code
_entity_poly.pdbx_strand_id
1 'polypeptide(L)'
;MTKKDDINFDYTEEVKKCKTIDDVIGKNGLVQRLIKDVLENILEVEMGEHLGRDKYDRQTDIDQDDRNYRNGYSKKTLRSSFGDVDLDVPRDRKAEFEPQIVKKYETVCNELDKKIISLYAKGMSTRDIQAEVEDL
;
A
#
# COMPACT_ATOMS: atom_id res chain seq x y z
N MET A 1 -2.63 -4.60 20.39
CA MET A 1 -2.63 -3.99 19.04
C MET A 1 -2.51 -5.09 18.00
N THR A 2 -3.52 -5.96 17.94
CA THR A 2 -3.75 -6.93 16.88
C THR A 2 -4.93 -6.39 16.09
N LYS A 3 -4.75 -6.04 14.81
CA LYS A 3 -5.91 -5.94 13.91
C LYS A 3 -6.55 -7.33 13.95
N LYS A 4 -7.82 -7.40 14.38
CA LYS A 4 -8.67 -8.58 14.22
C LYS A 4 -8.62 -8.98 12.74
N ASP A 5 -8.82 -10.26 12.49
CA ASP A 5 -8.85 -10.86 11.15
C ASP A 5 -10.09 -10.37 10.37
N ASP A 6 -10.10 -9.09 10.03
CA ASP A 6 -11.11 -8.41 9.22
C ASP A 6 -10.43 -7.91 7.94
N ILE A 7 -9.86 -8.83 7.16
CA ILE A 7 -9.59 -8.59 5.75
C ILE A 7 -10.94 -8.76 5.05
N ASN A 8 -11.77 -7.72 5.10
CA ASN A 8 -13.10 -7.74 4.52
C ASN A 8 -13.46 -6.34 4.03
N PHE A 9 -12.77 -5.88 2.99
CA PHE A 9 -13.32 -4.81 2.16
C PHE A 9 -14.57 -5.36 1.46
N ASP A 10 -15.73 -5.24 2.13
CA ASP A 10 -17.00 -5.62 1.52
C ASP A 10 -17.37 -4.60 0.46
N TYR A 11 -17.04 -4.96 -0.79
CA TYR A 11 -17.34 -4.16 -1.96
C TYR A 11 -18.83 -3.76 -2.02
N THR A 12 -19.74 -4.66 -1.62
CA THR A 12 -21.17 -4.40 -1.71
C THR A 12 -21.65 -3.37 -0.70
N GLU A 13 -21.07 -3.35 0.50
CA GLU A 13 -21.36 -2.34 1.51
C GLU A 13 -20.72 -1.00 1.17
N GLU A 14 -19.50 -1.00 0.66
CA GLU A 14 -18.77 0.21 0.28
C GLU A 14 -19.43 0.92 -0.92
N VAL A 15 -19.94 0.16 -1.89
CA VAL A 15 -20.70 0.72 -3.01
C VAL A 15 -22.01 1.35 -2.55
N LYS A 16 -22.71 0.77 -1.56
CA LYS A 16 -23.95 1.35 -1.00
C LYS A 16 -23.71 2.71 -0.32
N LYS A 17 -22.50 2.97 0.16
CA LYS A 17 -22.14 4.24 0.81
C LYS A 17 -21.91 5.37 -0.21
N CYS A 18 -21.58 5.02 -1.45
CA CYS A 18 -21.30 5.98 -2.51
C CYS A 18 -22.62 6.54 -3.09
N LYS A 19 -22.80 7.86 -3.07
CA LYS A 19 -24.00 8.53 -3.59
C LYS A 19 -23.69 9.43 -4.78
N THR A 20 -22.48 9.96 -4.83
CA THR A 20 -22.00 10.89 -5.86
C THR A 20 -20.76 10.33 -6.56
N ILE A 21 -20.42 10.89 -7.73
CA ILE A 21 -19.19 10.52 -8.46
C ILE A 21 -17.95 10.87 -7.63
N ASP A 22 -18.01 11.96 -6.85
CA ASP A 22 -16.93 12.38 -5.95
C ASP A 22 -16.70 11.36 -4.82
N ASP A 23 -17.73 10.64 -4.35
CA ASP A 23 -17.54 9.57 -3.36
C ASP A 23 -16.77 8.37 -3.94
N VAL A 24 -16.76 8.23 -5.27
CA VAL A 24 -16.07 7.14 -5.97
C VAL A 24 -14.63 7.54 -6.30
N ILE A 25 -14.44 8.70 -6.92
CA ILE A 25 -13.16 9.13 -7.54
C ILE A 25 -12.46 10.24 -6.73
N GLY A 26 -13.17 10.93 -5.83
CA GLY A 26 -12.62 12.03 -5.05
C GLY A 26 -11.60 11.59 -4.00
N LYS A 27 -11.05 12.58 -3.28
CA LYS A 27 -10.08 12.35 -2.20
C LYS A 27 -10.71 11.47 -1.10
N ASN A 28 -10.05 10.39 -0.72
CA ASN A 28 -10.54 9.32 0.15
C ASN A 28 -11.78 8.57 -0.38
N GLY A 29 -12.01 8.59 -1.70
CA GLY A 29 -13.10 7.89 -2.37
C GLY A 29 -12.93 6.36 -2.41
N LEU A 30 -13.93 5.69 -2.97
CA LEU A 30 -13.97 4.22 -3.09
C LEU A 30 -12.72 3.63 -3.76
N VAL A 31 -12.25 4.26 -4.83
CA VAL A 31 -11.10 3.77 -5.61
C VAL A 31 -9.82 3.73 -4.77
N GLN A 32 -9.56 4.79 -3.98
CA GLN A 32 -8.39 4.83 -3.11
C GLN A 32 -8.46 3.74 -2.03
N ARG A 33 -9.63 3.53 -1.42
CA ARG A 33 -9.83 2.47 -0.40
C ARG A 33 -9.65 1.07 -0.99
N LEU A 34 -10.12 0.85 -2.22
CA LEU A 34 -9.94 -0.43 -2.93
C LEU A 34 -8.46 -0.67 -3.26
N ILE A 35 -7.76 0.33 -3.79
CA ILE A 35 -6.32 0.21 -4.07
C ILE A 35 -5.53 -0.09 -2.80
N LYS A 36 -5.86 0.61 -1.69
CA LYS A 36 -5.28 0.34 -0.38
C LYS A 36 -5.43 -1.13 0.02
N ASP A 37 -6.67 -1.64 -0.01
CA ASP A 37 -6.98 -3.01 0.39
C ASP A 37 -6.24 -4.03 -0.49
N VAL A 38 -6.24 -3.85 -1.80
CA VAL A 38 -5.50 -4.71 -2.74
C VAL A 38 -4.01 -4.72 -2.44
N LEU A 39 -3.40 -3.55 -2.20
CA LEU A 39 -1.97 -3.46 -1.89
C LEU A 39 -1.63 -4.11 -0.53
N GLU A 40 -2.42 -3.85 0.52
CA GLU A 40 -2.22 -4.47 1.83
C GLU A 40 -2.38 -6.00 1.76
N ASN A 41 -3.33 -6.50 0.96
CA ASN A 41 -3.51 -7.93 0.75
C ASN A 41 -2.34 -8.58 0.02
N ILE A 42 -1.83 -7.95 -1.05
CA ILE A 42 -0.63 -8.45 -1.74
C ILE A 42 0.56 -8.51 -0.77
N LEU A 43 0.75 -7.47 0.05
CA LEU A 43 1.83 -7.42 1.04
C LEU A 43 1.71 -8.52 2.11
N GLU A 44 0.50 -8.86 2.55
CA GLU A 44 0.27 -9.97 3.49
C GLU A 44 0.58 -11.33 2.88
N VAL A 45 0.21 -11.53 1.61
CA VAL A 45 0.55 -12.74 0.86
C VAL A 45 2.06 -12.85 0.68
N GLU A 46 2.75 -11.78 0.27
CA GLU A 46 4.21 -11.72 0.17
C GLU A 46 4.88 -12.05 1.52
N MET A 47 4.33 -11.57 2.64
CA MET A 47 4.83 -11.89 3.98
C MET A 47 4.62 -13.38 4.33
N GLY A 48 3.50 -13.97 3.92
CA GLY A 48 3.24 -15.40 4.07
C GLY A 48 4.24 -16.25 3.29
N GLU A 49 4.49 -15.89 2.02
CA GLU A 49 5.49 -16.53 1.17
C GLU A 49 6.92 -16.39 1.73
N HIS A 50 7.28 -15.19 2.21
CA HIS A 50 8.59 -14.93 2.82
C HIS A 50 8.84 -15.78 4.07
N LEU A 51 7.82 -15.97 4.91
CA LEU A 51 7.91 -16.80 6.12
C LEU A 51 7.65 -18.29 5.84
N GLY A 52 7.18 -18.64 4.64
CA GLY A 52 6.79 -19.98 4.24
C GLY A 52 5.58 -20.55 4.98
N ARG A 53 4.72 -19.70 5.55
CA ARG A 53 3.54 -20.13 6.33
C ARG A 53 2.49 -19.02 6.49
N ASP A 54 1.27 -19.42 6.83
CA ASP A 54 0.17 -18.51 7.09
C ASP A 54 0.26 -17.80 8.45
N LYS A 55 -0.68 -16.89 8.69
CA LYS A 55 -0.77 -16.13 9.92
C LYS A 55 -1.14 -17.05 11.08
N TYR A 56 -0.38 -16.94 12.16
CA TYR A 56 -0.51 -17.75 13.40
C TYR A 56 -0.12 -19.22 13.31
N ASP A 57 0.30 -19.71 12.14
CA ASP A 57 0.86 -21.05 12.04
C ASP A 57 2.22 -21.16 12.75
N ARG A 58 2.42 -22.27 13.45
CA ARG A 58 3.67 -22.53 14.19
C ARG A 58 4.73 -23.09 13.24
N GLN A 59 5.96 -22.55 13.29
CA GLN A 59 7.12 -23.24 12.74
C GLN A 59 7.54 -24.35 13.71
N THR A 60 7.41 -25.59 13.26
CA THR A 60 7.97 -26.78 13.93
C THR A 60 9.26 -27.26 13.26
N ASP A 61 9.46 -26.93 11.98
CA ASP A 61 10.43 -27.63 11.12
C ASP A 61 11.79 -26.90 10.99
N ILE A 62 11.97 -25.80 11.73
CA ILE A 62 13.15 -24.93 11.66
C ILE A 62 13.74 -24.74 13.07
N ASP A 63 15.07 -24.74 13.15
CA ASP A 63 15.83 -24.57 14.38
C ASP A 63 15.49 -23.28 15.12
N GLN A 64 15.60 -23.31 16.45
CA GLN A 64 15.07 -22.24 17.31
C GLN A 64 15.67 -20.87 17.03
N ASP A 65 16.96 -20.80 16.67
CA ASP A 65 17.69 -19.58 16.38
C ASP A 65 17.36 -19.01 14.97
N ASP A 66 16.92 -19.87 14.06
CA ASP A 66 16.58 -19.48 12.68
C ASP A 66 15.13 -19.03 12.53
N ARG A 67 14.26 -19.32 13.51
CA ARG A 67 12.86 -18.92 13.47
C ARG A 67 12.68 -17.40 13.36
N ASN A 68 11.86 -16.99 12.40
CA ASN A 68 11.42 -15.62 12.22
C ASN A 68 9.91 -15.52 12.49
N TYR A 69 9.42 -14.32 12.82
CA TYR A 69 8.02 -14.10 13.21
C TYR A 69 7.54 -12.76 12.69
N ARG A 70 6.23 -12.66 12.37
CA ARG A 70 5.60 -11.37 12.11
C ARG A 70 5.70 -10.48 13.36
N ASN A 71 6.00 -9.20 13.17
CA ASN A 71 6.22 -8.21 14.23
C ASN A 71 5.40 -6.92 13.98
N GLY A 72 4.12 -7.10 13.69
CA GLY A 72 3.21 -5.99 13.41
C GLY A 72 3.45 -5.33 12.05
N TYR A 73 3.16 -4.03 11.98
CA TYR A 73 3.08 -3.27 10.73
C TYR A 73 3.84 -1.94 10.84
N SER A 74 4.39 -1.47 9.71
CA SER A 74 4.87 -0.10 9.54
C SER A 74 3.85 0.70 8.73
N LYS A 75 3.61 1.95 9.11
CA LYS A 75 2.84 2.86 8.27
C LYS A 75 3.69 3.41 7.14
N LYS A 76 3.12 3.53 5.95
CA LYS A 76 3.74 4.14 4.78
C LYS A 76 2.67 4.83 3.92
N THR A 77 2.88 6.10 3.59
CA THR A 77 1.99 6.84 2.67
C THR A 77 2.57 6.76 1.25
N LEU A 78 1.79 6.19 0.33
CA LEU A 78 2.12 6.07 -1.09
C LEU A 78 1.37 7.15 -1.87
N ARG A 79 2.11 8.00 -2.57
CA ARG A 79 1.54 9.01 -3.48
C ARG A 79 1.21 8.37 -4.82
N SER A 80 -0.07 8.34 -5.17
CA SER A 80 -0.56 7.79 -6.44
C SER A 80 -1.24 8.86 -7.30
N SER A 81 -1.47 8.56 -8.58
CA SER A 81 -2.23 9.47 -9.46
C SER A 81 -3.68 9.69 -9.02
N PHE A 82 -4.20 8.83 -8.13
CA PHE A 82 -5.54 8.95 -7.58
C PHE A 82 -5.54 9.60 -6.19
N GLY A 83 -4.39 10.07 -5.70
CA GLY A 83 -4.18 10.66 -4.38
C GLY A 83 -3.30 9.82 -3.46
N ASP A 84 -3.15 10.29 -2.23
CA ASP A 84 -2.33 9.66 -1.19
C ASP A 84 -3.03 8.43 -0.58
N VAL A 85 -2.32 7.32 -0.50
CA VAL A 85 -2.80 6.05 0.05
C VAL A 85 -1.96 5.66 1.27
N ASP A 86 -2.59 5.64 2.44
CA ASP A 86 -1.94 5.17 3.67
C ASP A 86 -1.98 3.65 3.76
N LEU A 87 -0.81 3.02 3.74
CA LEU A 87 -0.61 1.56 3.79
C LEU A 87 -0.04 1.12 5.14
N ASP A 88 -0.52 -0.01 5.65
CA ASP A 88 0.07 -0.76 6.74
C ASP A 88 0.93 -1.93 6.17
N VAL A 89 2.24 -1.75 6.11
CA VAL A 89 3.18 -2.74 5.55
C VAL A 89 3.57 -3.76 6.63
N PRO A 90 3.37 -5.07 6.43
CA PRO A 90 3.73 -6.09 7.40
C PRO A 90 5.25 -6.16 7.60
N ARG A 91 5.67 -6.52 8.82
CA ARG A 91 7.08 -6.63 9.19
C ARG A 91 7.39 -7.97 9.80
N ASP A 92 8.59 -8.45 9.57
CA ASP A 92 9.17 -9.59 10.29
C ASP A 92 10.05 -9.12 11.47
N ARG A 93 10.41 -10.04 12.34
CA ARG A 93 11.16 -9.76 13.57
C ARG A 93 12.66 -9.59 13.31
N LYS A 94 13.19 -10.30 12.32
CA LYS A 94 14.60 -10.19 11.89
C LYS A 94 14.86 -9.01 10.93
N ALA A 95 13.80 -8.34 10.47
CA ALA A 95 13.85 -7.24 9.50
C ALA A 95 14.42 -7.64 8.12
N GLU A 96 14.29 -8.92 7.77
CA GLU A 96 14.77 -9.53 6.53
C GLU A 96 13.73 -9.44 5.40
N PHE A 97 12.48 -9.10 5.71
CA PHE A 97 11.43 -8.99 4.69
C PHE A 97 11.71 -7.85 3.71
N GLU A 98 11.67 -8.15 2.42
CA GLU A 98 11.80 -7.18 1.32
C GLU A 98 10.58 -7.25 0.39
N PRO A 99 9.58 -6.36 0.59
CA PRO A 99 8.37 -6.34 -0.24
C PRO A 99 8.70 -6.01 -1.69
N GLN A 100 8.02 -6.70 -2.63
CA GLN A 100 8.29 -6.57 -4.07
C GLN A 100 7.32 -5.60 -4.73
N ILE A 101 6.03 -5.65 -4.38
CA ILE A 101 5.00 -4.78 -4.95
C ILE A 101 5.23 -3.30 -4.62
N VAL A 102 5.66 -3.01 -3.39
CA VAL A 102 5.93 -1.66 -2.89
C VAL A 102 7.27 -1.71 -2.17
N LYS A 103 8.34 -1.32 -2.87
CA LYS A 103 9.71 -1.50 -2.36
C LYS A 103 9.97 -0.67 -1.10
N LYS A 104 11.00 -1.06 -0.34
CA LYS A 104 11.49 -0.24 0.78
C LYS A 104 11.79 1.19 0.28
N TYR A 105 11.32 2.18 1.03
CA TYR A 105 11.48 3.62 0.75
C TYR A 105 10.76 4.18 -0.49
N GLU A 106 10.11 3.35 -1.32
CA GLU A 106 9.37 3.82 -2.50
C GLU A 106 8.05 4.52 -2.12
N THR A 107 8.00 5.84 -2.11
CA THR A 107 6.82 6.61 -1.66
C THR A 107 5.98 7.18 -2.80
N VAL A 108 6.42 7.06 -4.05
CA VAL A 108 5.74 7.63 -5.22
C VAL A 108 5.55 6.55 -6.28
N CYS A 109 4.37 6.49 -6.89
CA CYS A 109 4.11 5.59 -8.01
C CYS A 109 4.85 6.03 -9.28
N ASN A 110 5.47 5.08 -9.99
CA ASN A 110 6.21 5.31 -11.25
C ASN A 110 5.43 6.09 -12.33
N GLU A 111 4.09 6.02 -12.35
CA GLU A 111 3.29 6.80 -13.30
C GLU A 111 3.32 8.31 -13.03
N LEU A 112 3.36 8.73 -11.76
CA LEU A 112 3.50 10.13 -11.40
C LEU A 112 4.86 10.67 -11.85
N ASP A 113 5.94 9.91 -11.66
CA ASP A 113 7.28 10.30 -12.11
C ASP A 113 7.33 10.49 -13.63
N LYS A 114 6.71 9.58 -14.40
CA LYS A 114 6.60 9.73 -15.86
C LYS A 114 5.83 10.99 -16.26
N LYS A 115 4.74 11.31 -15.55
CA LYS A 115 3.99 12.56 -15.78
C LYS A 115 4.88 13.77 -15.50
N ILE A 116 5.57 13.82 -14.35
CA ILE A 116 6.48 14.91 -13.97
C ILE A 116 7.55 15.13 -15.05
N ILE A 117 8.21 14.07 -15.51
CA ILE A 117 9.22 14.14 -16.58
C ILE A 117 8.59 14.68 -17.87
N SER A 118 7.37 14.25 -18.21
CA SER A 118 6.67 14.72 -19.41
C SER A 118 6.30 16.21 -19.34
N LEU A 119 5.92 16.71 -18.15
CA LEU A 119 5.58 18.12 -17.95
C LEU A 119 6.84 18.99 -18.08
N TYR A 120 7.95 18.54 -17.50
CA TYR A 120 9.25 19.20 -17.63
C TYR A 120 9.71 19.22 -19.09
N ALA A 121 9.59 18.10 -19.81
CA ALA A 121 9.95 18.02 -21.23
C ALA A 121 9.09 18.94 -22.12
N LYS A 122 7.84 19.21 -21.73
CA LYS A 122 6.96 20.18 -22.40
C LYS A 122 7.28 21.64 -22.07
N GLY A 123 8.27 21.91 -21.23
CA GLY A 123 8.74 23.25 -20.90
C GLY A 123 7.97 23.93 -19.77
N MET A 124 7.21 23.19 -18.96
CA MET A 124 6.63 23.75 -17.74
C MET A 124 7.71 24.05 -16.69
N SER A 125 7.55 25.15 -15.98
CA SER A 125 8.41 25.51 -14.85
C SER A 125 8.26 24.48 -13.74
N THR A 126 9.32 24.23 -12.97
CA THR A 126 9.27 23.36 -11.80
C THR A 126 8.24 23.81 -10.77
N ARG A 127 7.96 25.13 -10.69
CA ARG A 127 6.90 25.69 -9.82
C ARG A 127 5.50 25.33 -10.30
N ASP A 128 5.26 25.39 -11.61
CA ASP A 128 3.96 25.08 -12.20
C ASP A 128 3.70 23.57 -12.11
N ILE A 129 4.74 22.76 -12.33
CA ILE A 129 4.68 21.30 -12.13
C ILE A 129 4.36 20.96 -10.68
N GLN A 130 4.98 21.66 -9.72
CA GLN A 130 4.70 21.45 -8.30
C GLN A 130 3.23 21.76 -7.98
N ALA A 131 2.71 22.90 -8.45
CA ALA A 131 1.32 23.28 -8.23
C ALA A 131 0.34 22.23 -8.80
N GLU A 132 0.58 21.78 -10.03
CA GLU A 132 -0.23 20.72 -10.67
C GLU A 132 -0.18 19.40 -9.87
N VAL A 133 0.98 19.04 -9.30
CA VAL A 133 1.13 17.82 -8.50
C VAL A 133 0.46 17.93 -7.13
N GLU A 134 0.38 19.13 -6.56
CA GLU A 134 -0.25 19.39 -5.26
C GLU A 134 -1.79 19.43 -5.35
N ASP A 135 -2.32 19.81 -6.52
CA ASP A 135 -3.76 19.82 -6.81
C ASP A 135 -4.35 18.41 -7.06
N LEU A 136 -3.51 17.41 -7.36
CA LEU A 136 -3.91 16.00 -7.46
C LEU A 136 -4.38 15.41 -6.10
#